data_AF-A2SMQ1-F1
#
_entry.id   AF-A2SMQ1-F1
#
_cell.length_a   1.000
_cell.length_b   1.000
_cell.length_c   1.000
_cell.angle_alpha   90.00
_cell.angle_beta   90.00
_cell.angle_gamma   90.00
#
_symmetry.space_group_name_H-M   'P 1'
#
loop_
_entity.id
_entity.type
_entity.pdbx_description
1 polymer ?
#
loop_
_entity_poly.entity_id
_entity_poly.type
_entity_poly.pdbx_seq_one_letter_code
_entity_poly.pdbx_strand_id
1 'polypeptide(L)'
;MASIPHSPQRAAGPVRRTDIVSGMADAAVDVRKACNGIKRTSCLAAASLTGGFDPKDLAGAAQDMALEVLKSIGFDVGNDDRVRSVMPMVLEATSGVIFDAARSGAASLEQIVRTGVEAMTAVAKSRAVVRAMEPLWPGDMDSVTSMRITTAAAMSHVAVEVDAFDFMHAPSECIKEATKLLVKASTDTSRRLAPPQSSAAARLMLTQTLMQSSARMFAAVWKGYAQHLTAELDAMGEVERNARLEQMEATPISKHMETIAERFLALLASVSAEALDVCLEPAAERSRQNARPRHR
;
A
#
# COMPACT_ATOMS: atom_id res chain seq x y z
N MET A 1 -27.25 -63.88 37.39
CA MET A 1 -27.17 -62.40 37.44
C MET A 1 -25.83 -62.03 36.82
N ALA A 2 -25.86 -61.48 35.60
CA ALA A 2 -24.68 -61.25 34.77
C ALA A 2 -24.15 -59.82 34.99
N SER A 3 -22.84 -59.72 35.25
CA SER A 3 -22.11 -58.47 35.40
C SER A 3 -21.81 -57.84 34.04
N ILE A 4 -22.14 -56.57 33.88
CA ILE A 4 -21.86 -55.76 32.67
C ILE A 4 -20.43 -55.20 32.79
N PRO A 5 -19.53 -55.37 31.80
CA PRO A 5 -18.21 -54.74 31.83
C PRO A 5 -18.29 -53.30 31.32
N HIS A 6 -17.85 -52.35 32.14
CA HIS A 6 -17.57 -50.97 31.72
C HIS A 6 -16.35 -50.94 30.81
N SER A 7 -16.57 -50.66 29.52
CA SER A 7 -15.50 -50.26 28.59
C SER A 7 -15.26 -48.74 28.73
N PRO A 8 -14.00 -48.26 28.83
CA PRO A 8 -13.72 -46.84 28.80
C PRO A 8 -13.91 -46.33 27.37
N GLN A 9 -14.90 -45.45 27.16
CA GLN A 9 -14.98 -44.64 25.94
C GLN A 9 -13.71 -43.78 25.85
N ARG A 10 -12.80 -44.14 24.93
CA ARG A 10 -11.80 -43.21 24.42
C ARG A 10 -12.56 -42.04 23.79
N ALA A 11 -12.52 -40.88 24.44
CA ALA A 11 -12.89 -39.62 23.81
C ALA A 11 -12.03 -39.46 22.56
N ALA A 12 -12.66 -39.51 21.39
CA ALA A 12 -12.05 -39.07 20.15
C ALA A 12 -11.75 -37.57 20.31
N GLY A 13 -10.47 -37.25 20.56
CA GLY A 13 -10.01 -35.87 20.59
C GLY A 13 -10.32 -35.17 19.27
N PRO A 14 -10.52 -33.84 19.27
CA PRO A 14 -10.79 -33.10 18.06
C PRO A 14 -9.60 -33.25 17.10
N VAL A 15 -9.81 -33.97 16.00
CA VAL A 15 -8.91 -33.99 14.85
C VAL A 15 -8.91 -32.56 14.30
N ARG A 16 -7.88 -31.79 14.65
CA ARG A 16 -7.75 -30.39 14.27
C ARG A 16 -7.76 -30.28 12.75
N ARG A 17 -8.61 -29.39 12.21
CA ARG A 17 -8.59 -28.91 10.82
C ARG A 17 -7.33 -28.07 10.52
N THR A 18 -6.14 -28.51 10.92
CA THR A 18 -4.88 -27.81 10.60
C THR A 18 -4.60 -27.84 9.10
N ASP A 19 -4.96 -28.94 8.45
CA ASP A 19 -4.57 -29.20 7.05
C ASP A 19 -5.39 -28.36 6.06
N ILE A 20 -6.67 -28.12 6.38
CA ILE A 20 -7.55 -27.24 5.60
C ILE A 20 -7.13 -25.78 5.76
N VAL A 21 -6.75 -25.36 6.98
CA VAL A 21 -6.31 -23.98 7.24
C VAL A 21 -4.95 -23.71 6.61
N SER A 22 -4.04 -24.70 6.59
CA SER A 22 -2.75 -24.61 5.87
C SER A 22 -2.97 -24.50 4.36
N GLY A 23 -3.78 -25.38 3.77
CA GLY A 23 -4.05 -25.35 2.32
C GLY A 23 -4.74 -24.07 1.85
N MET A 24 -5.60 -23.47 2.68
CA MET A 24 -6.21 -22.17 2.38
C MET A 24 -5.21 -21.00 2.47
N ALA A 25 -4.25 -21.06 3.39
CA ALA A 25 -3.20 -20.05 3.51
C ALA A 25 -2.25 -20.09 2.32
N ASP A 26 -1.85 -21.28 1.88
CA ASP A 26 -0.98 -21.47 0.72
C ASP A 26 -1.66 -21.03 -0.59
N ALA A 27 -2.94 -21.37 -0.77
CA ALA A 27 -3.72 -20.91 -1.92
C ALA A 27 -3.84 -19.37 -1.95
N ALA A 28 -4.01 -18.72 -0.79
CA ALA A 28 -4.07 -17.26 -0.72
C ALA A 28 -2.73 -16.59 -1.08
N VAL A 29 -1.59 -17.22 -0.74
CA VAL A 29 -0.25 -16.77 -1.13
C VAL A 29 -0.06 -16.86 -2.65
N ASP A 30 -0.46 -17.97 -3.26
CA ASP A 30 -0.30 -18.18 -4.71
C ASP A 30 -1.21 -17.27 -5.53
N VAL A 31 -2.46 -17.08 -5.11
CA VAL A 31 -3.37 -16.10 -5.72
C VAL A 31 -2.78 -14.69 -5.62
N ARG A 32 -2.17 -14.32 -4.49
CA ARG A 32 -1.54 -13.00 -4.34
C ARG A 32 -0.36 -12.84 -5.30
N LYS A 33 0.52 -13.85 -5.42
CA LYS A 33 1.64 -13.81 -6.37
C LYS A 33 1.14 -13.65 -7.81
N ALA A 34 0.08 -14.37 -8.19
CA ALA A 34 -0.54 -14.25 -9.51
C ALA A 34 -1.11 -12.83 -9.73
N CYS A 35 -1.88 -12.31 -8.76
CA CYS A 35 -2.42 -10.95 -8.82
C CYS A 35 -1.31 -9.90 -8.93
N ASN A 36 -0.21 -10.04 -8.19
CA ASN A 36 0.93 -9.14 -8.29
C ASN A 36 1.58 -9.19 -9.68
N GLY A 37 1.72 -10.40 -10.26
CA GLY A 37 2.21 -10.58 -11.63
C GLY A 37 1.31 -9.91 -12.69
N ILE A 38 -0.01 -10.04 -12.55
CA ILE A 38 -0.98 -9.39 -13.45
C ILE A 38 -0.91 -7.87 -13.31
N LYS A 39 -0.92 -7.34 -12.08
CA LYS A 39 -0.81 -5.91 -11.81
C LYS A 39 0.48 -5.33 -12.36
N ARG A 40 1.62 -5.99 -12.10
CA ARG A 40 2.93 -5.63 -12.65
C ARG A 40 2.86 -5.50 -14.18
N THR A 41 2.38 -6.55 -14.84
CA THR A 41 2.30 -6.58 -16.31
C THR A 41 1.39 -5.47 -16.85
N SER A 42 0.24 -5.26 -16.21
CA SER A 42 -0.70 -4.19 -16.57
C SER A 42 -0.09 -2.80 -16.41
N CYS A 43 0.58 -2.53 -15.29
CA CYS A 43 1.24 -1.25 -15.03
C CYS A 43 2.35 -0.98 -16.06
N LEU A 44 3.22 -1.94 -16.34
CA LEU A 44 4.31 -1.75 -17.31
C LEU A 44 3.79 -1.58 -18.75
N ALA A 45 2.76 -2.34 -19.13
CA ALA A 45 2.11 -2.17 -20.43
C ALA A 45 1.47 -0.79 -20.56
N ALA A 46 0.76 -0.34 -19.52
CA ALA A 46 0.17 0.99 -19.51
C ALA A 46 1.26 2.09 -19.54
N ALA A 47 2.35 1.92 -18.80
CA ALA A 47 3.48 2.85 -18.78
C ALA A 47 4.15 2.96 -20.16
N SER A 48 4.30 1.84 -20.88
CA SER A 48 4.81 1.83 -22.25
C SER A 48 3.90 2.61 -23.19
N LEU A 49 2.58 2.40 -23.09
CA LEU A 49 1.60 3.09 -23.92
C LEU A 49 1.55 4.60 -23.62
N THR A 50 1.63 5.00 -22.36
CA THR A 50 1.51 6.41 -21.96
C THR A 50 2.82 7.19 -22.09
N GLY A 51 3.94 6.56 -21.75
CA GLY A 51 5.26 7.18 -21.70
C GLY A 51 6.12 6.94 -22.94
N GLY A 52 5.69 6.06 -23.85
CA GLY A 52 6.45 5.74 -25.07
C GLY A 52 7.74 4.95 -24.84
N PHE A 53 7.89 4.31 -23.67
CA PHE A 53 9.07 3.52 -23.32
C PHE A 53 8.97 2.08 -23.84
N ASP A 54 10.13 1.46 -24.14
CA ASP A 54 10.18 0.04 -24.51
C ASP A 54 9.76 -0.84 -23.31
N PRO A 55 8.79 -1.75 -23.47
CA PRO A 55 8.37 -2.68 -22.41
C PRO A 55 9.50 -3.48 -21.76
N LYS A 56 10.57 -3.82 -22.50
CA LYS A 56 11.72 -4.56 -21.98
C LYS A 56 12.55 -3.69 -21.04
N ASP A 57 12.79 -2.44 -21.42
CA ASP A 57 13.54 -1.49 -20.59
C ASP A 57 12.77 -1.19 -19.31
N LEU A 58 11.44 -1.07 -19.40
CA LEU A 58 10.58 -0.90 -18.23
C LEU A 58 10.63 -2.11 -17.28
N ALA A 59 10.63 -3.33 -17.82
CA ALA A 59 10.72 -4.54 -17.01
C ALA A 59 12.08 -4.68 -16.31
N GLY A 60 13.18 -4.32 -17.00
CA GLY A 60 14.52 -4.24 -16.43
C GLY A 60 14.62 -3.18 -15.33
N ALA A 61 14.14 -1.97 -15.62
CA ALA A 61 14.10 -0.86 -14.66
C ALA A 61 13.34 -1.23 -13.38
N ALA A 62 12.15 -1.83 -13.50
CA ALA A 62 11.38 -2.27 -12.32
C ALA A 62 12.16 -3.28 -11.47
N GLN A 63 12.90 -4.18 -12.12
CA GLN A 63 13.72 -5.19 -11.44
C GLN A 63 14.94 -4.57 -10.75
N ASP A 64 15.65 -3.66 -11.42
CA ASP A 64 16.80 -2.96 -10.86
C ASP A 64 16.39 -2.09 -9.67
N MET A 65 15.27 -1.35 -9.80
CA MET A 65 14.68 -0.60 -8.70
C MET A 65 14.35 -1.50 -7.51
N ALA A 66 13.73 -2.67 -7.77
CA ALA A 66 13.33 -3.57 -6.70
C ALA A 66 14.54 -4.13 -5.94
N LEU A 67 15.60 -4.51 -6.66
CA LEU A 67 16.84 -4.98 -6.07
C LEU A 67 17.55 -3.89 -5.26
N GLU A 68 17.61 -2.66 -5.78
CA GLU A 68 18.28 -1.56 -5.10
C GLU A 68 17.54 -1.15 -3.82
N VAL A 69 16.20 -1.15 -3.83
CA VAL A 69 15.39 -0.93 -2.62
C VAL A 69 15.63 -2.04 -1.60
N LEU A 70 15.62 -3.31 -2.01
CA LEU A 70 15.86 -4.45 -1.12
C LEU A 70 17.26 -4.43 -0.49
N LYS A 71 18.28 -4.19 -1.32
CA LYS A 71 19.67 -4.01 -0.86
C LYS A 71 19.78 -2.86 0.14
N SER A 72 19.13 -1.74 -0.15
CA SER A 72 19.14 -0.57 0.71
C SER A 72 18.55 -0.82 2.10
N ILE A 73 17.62 -1.76 2.24
CA ILE A 73 17.01 -2.13 3.53
C ILE A 73 17.73 -3.30 4.23
N GLY A 74 18.85 -3.77 3.66
CA GLY A 74 19.74 -4.77 4.26
C GLY A 74 19.50 -6.21 3.82
N PHE A 75 18.78 -6.46 2.71
CA PHE A 75 18.69 -7.81 2.15
C PHE A 75 19.97 -8.16 1.40
N ASP A 76 20.43 -9.39 1.55
CA ASP A 76 21.48 -9.96 0.70
C ASP A 76 20.85 -10.42 -0.62
N VAL A 77 20.88 -9.54 -1.62
CA VAL A 77 20.33 -9.82 -2.96
C VAL A 77 21.11 -10.90 -3.72
N GLY A 78 22.30 -11.30 -3.24
CA GLY A 78 23.12 -12.34 -3.87
C GLY A 78 22.76 -13.76 -3.44
N ASN A 79 22.04 -13.92 -2.32
CA ASN A 79 21.71 -15.23 -1.77
C ASN A 79 20.49 -15.13 -0.85
N ASP A 80 19.26 -15.36 -1.32
CA ASP A 80 18.16 -15.44 -0.36
C ASP A 80 16.84 -16.05 -0.89
N ASP A 81 16.33 -17.04 -0.16
CA ASP A 81 14.94 -17.47 -0.25
C ASP A 81 13.98 -16.36 0.23
N ARG A 82 14.44 -15.45 1.12
CA ARG A 82 13.65 -14.30 1.59
C ARG A 82 13.47 -13.24 0.51
N VAL A 83 14.46 -13.04 -0.37
CA VAL A 83 14.32 -12.16 -1.53
C VAL A 83 13.23 -12.70 -2.44
N ARG A 84 13.21 -14.01 -2.73
CA ARG A 84 12.18 -14.63 -3.57
C ARG A 84 10.76 -14.48 -2.98
N SER A 85 10.63 -14.47 -1.65
CA SER A 85 9.33 -14.33 -1.00
C SER A 85 8.76 -12.91 -1.08
N VAL A 86 9.61 -11.87 -1.06
CA VAL A 86 9.17 -10.47 -1.10
C VAL A 86 9.21 -9.84 -2.50
N MET A 87 10.04 -10.38 -3.40
CA MET A 87 10.27 -9.83 -4.75
C MET A 87 8.98 -9.59 -5.54
N PRO A 88 7.97 -10.49 -5.56
CA PRO A 88 6.73 -10.23 -6.29
C PRO A 88 5.99 -8.98 -5.83
N MET A 89 6.08 -8.64 -4.55
CA MET A 89 5.47 -7.43 -3.99
C MET A 89 6.25 -6.17 -4.37
N VAL A 90 7.58 -6.22 -4.28
CA VAL A 90 8.43 -5.08 -4.63
C VAL A 90 8.37 -4.79 -6.13
N LEU A 91 8.31 -5.82 -6.98
CA LEU A 91 8.15 -5.68 -8.42
C LEU A 91 6.80 -5.09 -8.83
N GLU A 92 5.72 -5.47 -8.15
CA GLU A 92 4.40 -4.84 -8.36
C GLU A 92 4.46 -3.34 -8.04
N ALA A 93 5.10 -2.99 -6.93
CA ALA A 93 5.21 -1.62 -6.49
C ALA A 93 6.08 -0.73 -7.39
N THR A 94 7.29 -1.19 -7.71
CA THR A 94 8.21 -0.48 -8.61
C THR A 94 7.61 -0.31 -10.00
N SER A 95 6.85 -1.29 -10.49
CA SER A 95 6.07 -1.15 -11.73
C SER A 95 4.95 -0.11 -11.61
N GLY A 96 4.32 0.00 -10.44
CA GLY A 96 3.35 1.05 -10.13
C GLY A 96 3.98 2.45 -10.16
N VAL A 97 5.17 2.63 -9.58
CA VAL A 97 5.94 3.90 -9.66
C VAL A 97 6.21 4.29 -11.09
N ILE A 98 6.73 3.34 -11.86
CA ILE A 98 7.07 3.56 -13.26
C ILE A 98 5.83 4.01 -14.04
N PHE A 99 4.69 3.34 -13.83
CA PHE A 99 3.43 3.72 -14.45
C PHE A 99 2.96 5.11 -14.06
N ASP A 100 2.92 5.43 -12.76
CA ASP A 100 2.44 6.72 -12.31
C ASP A 100 3.36 7.86 -12.77
N ALA A 101 4.68 7.66 -12.73
CA ALA A 101 5.63 8.64 -13.21
C ALA A 101 5.54 8.84 -14.74
N ALA A 102 5.34 7.76 -15.51
CA ALA A 102 5.09 7.86 -16.95
C ALA A 102 3.78 8.63 -17.24
N ARG A 103 2.72 8.40 -16.46
CA ARG A 103 1.45 9.12 -16.59
C ARG A 103 1.57 10.60 -16.22
N SER A 104 2.44 10.94 -15.27
CA SER A 104 2.71 12.32 -14.85
C SER A 104 3.67 13.06 -15.78
N GLY A 105 4.13 12.43 -16.87
CA GLY A 105 4.96 13.09 -17.89
C GLY A 105 6.44 13.18 -17.53
N ALA A 106 6.96 12.24 -16.75
CA ALA A 106 8.39 12.21 -16.39
C ALA A 106 9.30 12.24 -17.64
N ALA A 107 10.40 13.01 -17.55
CA ALA A 107 11.26 13.34 -18.69
C ALA A 107 12.13 12.17 -19.19
N SER A 108 12.46 11.19 -18.34
CA SER A 108 13.25 10.01 -18.72
C SER A 108 13.06 8.84 -17.76
N LEU A 109 13.31 7.62 -18.25
CA LEU A 109 13.25 6.41 -17.42
C LEU A 109 14.29 6.41 -16.29
N GLU A 110 15.48 6.97 -16.52
CA GLU A 110 16.53 7.08 -15.51
C GLU A 110 16.10 7.94 -14.31
N GLN A 111 15.43 9.07 -14.58
CA GLN A 111 14.87 9.92 -13.53
C GLN A 111 13.78 9.18 -12.73
N ILE A 112 12.88 8.46 -13.42
CA ILE A 112 11.84 7.63 -12.76
C ILE A 112 12.48 6.61 -11.81
N VAL A 113 13.51 5.92 -12.27
CA VAL A 113 14.23 4.90 -11.49
C VAL A 113 14.87 5.53 -10.25
N ARG A 114 15.62 6.63 -10.43
CA ARG A 114 16.30 7.32 -9.34
C ARG A 114 15.31 7.81 -8.28
N THR A 115 14.31 8.60 -8.67
CA THR A 115 13.30 9.16 -7.76
C THR A 115 12.52 8.05 -7.05
N GLY A 116 12.13 7.00 -7.80
CA GLY A 116 11.42 5.86 -7.24
C GLY A 116 12.23 5.09 -6.19
N VAL A 117 13.52 4.83 -6.46
CA VAL A 117 14.41 4.16 -5.50
C VAL A 117 14.63 5.01 -4.26
N GLU A 118 14.92 6.30 -4.42
CA GLU A 118 15.14 7.23 -3.31
C GLU A 118 13.91 7.28 -2.39
N ALA A 119 12.73 7.47 -2.97
CA ALA A 119 11.49 7.54 -2.22
C ALA A 119 11.13 6.23 -1.51
N MET A 120 11.17 5.10 -2.23
CA MET A 120 10.88 3.79 -1.65
C MET A 120 11.87 3.44 -0.54
N THR A 121 13.15 3.79 -0.71
CA THR A 121 14.19 3.58 0.32
C THR A 121 13.96 4.45 1.55
N ALA A 122 13.63 5.73 1.38
CA ALA A 122 13.33 6.64 2.47
C ALA A 122 12.17 6.13 3.34
N VAL A 123 11.11 5.65 2.70
CA VAL A 123 9.95 5.06 3.40
C VAL A 123 10.33 3.77 4.10
N ALA A 124 11.02 2.87 3.41
CA ALA A 124 11.37 1.58 3.97
C ALA A 124 12.30 1.70 5.19
N LYS A 125 13.16 2.72 5.24
CA LYS A 125 14.04 3.05 6.38
C LYS A 125 13.37 3.91 7.46
N SER A 126 12.13 4.35 7.24
CA SER A 126 11.46 5.27 8.16
C SER A 126 11.20 4.65 9.53
N ARG A 127 11.78 5.26 10.57
CA ARG A 127 11.51 4.89 11.99
C ARG A 127 10.03 5.05 12.36
N ALA A 128 9.29 5.92 11.67
CA ALA A 128 7.87 6.10 11.93
C ALA A 128 7.06 4.86 11.54
N VAL A 129 7.41 4.23 10.42
CA VAL A 129 6.82 2.95 9.99
C VAL A 129 7.10 1.87 11.03
N VAL A 130 8.37 1.74 11.45
CA VAL A 130 8.77 0.77 12.48
C VAL A 130 7.97 0.95 13.77
N ARG A 131 7.94 2.17 14.32
CA ARG A 131 7.21 2.47 15.57
C ARG A 131 5.71 2.24 15.49
N ALA A 132 5.11 2.41 14.32
CA ALA A 132 3.68 2.16 14.13
C ALA A 132 3.36 0.65 13.99
N MET A 133 4.31 -0.15 13.50
CA MET A 133 4.12 -1.59 13.24
C MET A 133 4.52 -2.47 14.42
N GLU A 134 5.60 -2.13 15.15
CA GLU A 134 6.10 -2.93 16.29
C GLU A 134 5.01 -3.28 17.33
N PRO A 135 4.10 -2.36 17.73
CA PRO A 135 3.03 -2.69 18.68
C PRO A 135 1.98 -3.66 18.13
N LEU A 136 1.84 -3.78 16.81
CA LEU A 136 0.85 -4.62 16.15
C LEU A 136 1.34 -6.07 15.97
N TRP A 137 2.66 -6.25 15.84
CA TRP A 137 3.33 -7.55 15.69
C TRP A 137 4.59 -7.62 16.57
N PRO A 138 4.45 -7.69 17.90
CA PRO A 138 5.59 -7.68 18.81
C PRO A 138 6.45 -8.93 18.62
N GLY A 139 7.74 -8.73 18.31
CA GLY A 139 8.72 -9.81 18.17
C GLY A 139 8.69 -10.59 16.86
N ASP A 140 7.78 -10.27 15.93
CA ASP A 140 7.74 -10.87 14.59
C ASP A 140 8.45 -9.96 13.57
N MET A 141 9.76 -10.16 13.46
CA MET A 141 10.61 -9.40 12.55
C MET A 141 10.24 -9.60 11.07
N ASP A 142 9.65 -10.74 10.71
CA ASP A 142 9.22 -11.03 9.33
C ASP A 142 7.98 -10.21 8.98
N SER A 143 7.00 -10.14 9.88
CA SER A 143 5.82 -9.27 9.69
C SER A 143 6.18 -7.79 9.65
N VAL A 144 7.08 -7.31 10.54
CA VAL A 144 7.55 -5.92 10.52
C VAL A 144 8.26 -5.61 9.21
N THR A 145 9.13 -6.51 8.74
CA THR A 145 9.83 -6.34 7.45
C THR A 145 8.86 -6.35 6.28
N SER A 146 7.89 -7.27 6.28
CA SER A 146 6.83 -7.36 5.27
C SER A 146 5.99 -6.08 5.21
N MET A 147 5.66 -5.49 6.36
CA MET A 147 4.96 -4.21 6.45
C MET A 147 5.82 -3.06 5.96
N ARG A 148 7.12 -3.00 6.29
CA ARG A 148 8.03 -1.96 5.78
C ARG A 148 8.10 -1.98 4.26
N ILE A 149 8.22 -3.17 3.67
CA ILE A 149 8.22 -3.35 2.22
C ILE A 149 6.87 -2.94 1.64
N THR A 150 5.77 -3.34 2.27
CA THR A 150 4.42 -2.95 1.82
C THR A 150 4.20 -1.45 1.89
N THR A 151 4.64 -0.78 2.96
CA THR A 151 4.52 0.67 3.10
C THR A 151 5.40 1.38 2.09
N ALA A 152 6.65 0.94 1.88
CA ALA A 152 7.52 1.47 0.84
C ALA A 152 6.88 1.32 -0.55
N ALA A 153 6.30 0.15 -0.82
CA ALA A 153 5.56 -0.14 -2.02
C ALA A 153 4.34 0.78 -2.20
N ALA A 154 3.55 0.97 -1.16
CA ALA A 154 2.34 1.78 -1.20
C ALA A 154 2.68 3.28 -1.37
N MET A 155 3.64 3.78 -0.59
CA MET A 155 4.09 5.18 -0.63
C MET A 155 4.76 5.58 -1.94
N SER A 156 5.13 4.60 -2.75
CA SER A 156 5.70 4.81 -4.06
C SER A 156 4.75 5.60 -4.99
N HIS A 157 3.43 5.38 -4.87
CA HIS A 157 2.40 6.17 -5.55
C HIS A 157 2.37 7.63 -5.05
N VAL A 158 2.56 7.84 -3.75
CA VAL A 158 2.57 9.18 -3.14
C VAL A 158 3.84 9.93 -3.50
N ALA A 159 4.97 9.23 -3.61
CA ALA A 159 6.25 9.81 -3.96
C ALA A 159 6.25 10.49 -5.33
N VAL A 160 5.58 9.90 -6.32
CA VAL A 160 5.42 10.52 -7.65
C VAL A 160 4.69 11.85 -7.55
N GLU A 161 3.64 11.93 -6.73
CA GLU A 161 2.87 13.17 -6.56
C GLU A 161 3.61 14.20 -5.70
N VAL A 162 4.46 13.75 -4.76
CA VAL A 162 5.36 14.62 -3.98
C VAL A 162 6.47 15.21 -4.87
N ASP A 163 7.07 14.41 -5.76
CA ASP A 163 8.09 14.89 -6.70
C ASP A 163 7.53 15.93 -7.67
N ALA A 164 6.24 15.77 -8.04
CA ALA A 164 5.54 16.77 -8.83
C ALA A 164 5.20 18.05 -8.05
N PHE A 165 5.01 17.96 -6.72
CA PHE A 165 4.68 19.11 -5.87
C PHE A 165 5.03 18.86 -4.40
N ASP A 166 6.01 19.60 -3.87
CA ASP A 166 6.64 19.36 -2.56
C ASP A 166 6.42 20.50 -1.54
N PHE A 167 5.54 21.45 -1.84
CA PHE A 167 5.26 22.62 -0.98
C PHE A 167 6.49 23.49 -0.66
N MET A 168 7.56 23.46 -1.47
CA MET A 168 8.85 24.11 -1.18
C MET A 168 9.62 23.45 -0.02
N HIS A 169 9.31 22.20 0.31
CA HIS A 169 10.04 21.38 1.29
C HIS A 169 10.79 20.26 0.59
N ALA A 170 11.80 19.68 1.25
CA ALA A 170 12.51 18.56 0.65
C ALA A 170 11.53 17.36 0.47
N PRO A 171 11.52 16.68 -0.70
CA PRO A 171 10.63 15.54 -0.96
C PRO A 171 10.66 14.45 0.12
N SER A 172 11.83 14.23 0.72
CA SER A 172 12.01 13.27 1.81
C SER A 172 11.22 13.63 3.09
N GLU A 173 11.02 14.93 3.36
CA GLU A 173 10.24 15.42 4.50
C GLU A 173 8.74 15.26 4.22
N CYS A 174 8.30 15.60 3.00
CA CYS A 174 6.96 15.37 2.49
C CYS A 174 6.55 13.90 2.61
N ILE A 175 7.39 13.01 2.09
CA ILE A 175 7.16 11.56 2.13
C ILE A 175 7.08 11.08 3.58
N LYS A 176 7.93 11.59 4.48
CA LYS A 176 7.95 11.18 5.89
C LYS A 176 6.67 11.58 6.62
N GLU A 177 6.16 12.80 6.44
CA GLU A 177 4.89 13.21 7.04
C GLU A 177 3.70 12.45 6.46
N ALA A 178 3.63 12.32 5.13
CA ALA A 178 2.59 11.54 4.45
C ALA A 178 2.57 10.08 4.95
N THR A 179 3.76 9.47 5.10
CA THR A 179 3.90 8.10 5.62
C THR A 179 3.31 7.97 7.02
N LYS A 180 3.57 8.90 7.94
CA LYS A 180 3.04 8.83 9.32
C LYS A 180 1.52 8.79 9.32
N LEU A 181 0.90 9.70 8.58
CA LEU A 181 -0.54 9.83 8.51
C LEU A 181 -1.19 8.59 7.89
N LEU A 182 -0.69 8.16 6.74
CA LEU A 182 -1.22 7.04 5.99
C LEU A 182 -1.09 5.73 6.78
N VAL A 183 0.07 5.50 7.39
CA VAL A 183 0.29 4.32 8.24
C VAL A 183 -0.67 4.32 9.42
N LYS A 184 -0.79 5.45 10.14
CA LYS A 184 -1.70 5.58 11.27
C LYS A 184 -3.15 5.29 10.84
N ALA A 185 -3.63 5.97 9.82
CA ALA A 185 -5.00 5.81 9.32
C ALA A 185 -5.30 4.37 8.87
N SER A 186 -4.38 3.74 8.13
CA SER A 186 -4.53 2.37 7.65
C SER A 186 -4.57 1.36 8.81
N THR A 187 -3.70 1.53 9.79
CA THR A 187 -3.66 0.64 10.97
C THR A 187 -4.89 0.81 11.86
N ASP A 188 -5.36 2.04 12.09
CA ASP A 188 -6.56 2.31 12.88
C ASP A 188 -7.82 1.77 12.18
N THR A 189 -7.90 1.88 10.85
CA THR A 189 -8.96 1.23 10.07
C THR A 189 -8.86 -0.29 10.13
N SER A 190 -7.66 -0.86 9.98
CA SER A 190 -7.48 -2.31 10.07
C SER A 190 -7.90 -2.86 11.44
N ARG A 191 -7.61 -2.14 12.54
CA ARG A 191 -8.03 -2.55 13.89
C ARG A 191 -9.55 -2.60 14.05
N ARG A 192 -10.27 -1.68 13.38
CA ARG A 192 -11.73 -1.65 13.38
C ARG A 192 -12.34 -2.79 12.57
N LEU A 193 -11.72 -3.13 11.45
CA LEU A 193 -12.23 -4.14 10.51
C LEU A 193 -11.83 -5.58 10.88
N ALA A 194 -10.64 -5.78 11.45
CA ALA A 194 -10.13 -7.09 11.88
C ALA A 194 -9.70 -7.01 13.35
N PRO A 195 -10.61 -7.32 14.29
CA PRO A 195 -10.33 -7.20 15.71
C PRO A 195 -9.30 -8.27 16.16
N PRO A 196 -8.72 -8.14 17.37
CA PRO A 196 -7.61 -8.98 17.84
C PRO A 196 -7.88 -10.50 17.84
N GLN A 197 -9.15 -10.91 17.84
CA GLN A 197 -9.55 -12.32 17.76
C GLN A 197 -9.35 -12.93 16.35
N SER A 198 -9.19 -12.10 15.32
CA SER A 198 -8.87 -12.55 13.95
C SER A 198 -7.45 -13.14 13.90
N SER A 199 -7.14 -14.03 12.95
CA SER A 199 -5.78 -14.58 12.84
C SER A 199 -4.73 -13.50 12.51
N ALA A 200 -3.51 -13.66 13.01
CA ALA A 200 -2.42 -12.70 12.76
C ALA A 200 -2.14 -12.50 11.25
N ALA A 201 -2.20 -13.58 10.47
CA ALA A 201 -2.05 -13.56 9.02
C ALA A 201 -3.17 -12.77 8.33
N ALA A 202 -4.42 -12.91 8.77
CA ALA A 202 -5.54 -12.14 8.23
C ALA A 202 -5.41 -10.64 8.53
N ARG A 203 -5.02 -10.29 9.77
CA ARG A 203 -4.78 -8.89 10.16
C ARG A 203 -3.63 -8.26 9.38
N LEU A 204 -2.55 -9.01 9.19
CA LEU A 204 -1.40 -8.58 8.37
C LEU A 204 -1.84 -8.33 6.93
N MET A 205 -2.52 -9.31 6.31
CA MET A 205 -3.03 -9.18 4.95
C MET A 205 -3.97 -7.99 4.78
N LEU A 206 -4.90 -7.78 5.71
CA LEU A 206 -5.82 -6.65 5.66
C LEU A 206 -5.07 -5.32 5.78
N THR A 207 -4.12 -5.22 6.72
CA THR A 207 -3.34 -4.00 6.92
C THR A 207 -2.52 -3.67 5.67
N GLN A 208 -1.90 -4.68 5.04
CA GLN A 208 -1.16 -4.52 3.79
C GLN A 208 -2.05 -4.02 2.66
N THR A 209 -3.24 -4.60 2.54
CA THR A 209 -4.22 -4.23 1.50
C THR A 209 -4.73 -2.80 1.71
N LEU A 210 -5.07 -2.45 2.95
CA LEU A 210 -5.49 -1.09 3.31
C LEU A 210 -4.37 -0.09 3.04
N MET A 211 -3.12 -0.40 3.38
CA MET A 211 -1.97 0.46 3.10
C MET A 211 -1.87 0.80 1.61
N GLN A 212 -1.95 -0.21 0.73
CA GLN A 212 -1.90 -0.01 -0.72
C GLN A 212 -3.07 0.85 -1.23
N SER A 213 -4.30 0.55 -0.80
CA SER A 213 -5.49 1.30 -1.23
C SER A 213 -5.47 2.73 -0.69
N SER A 214 -5.17 2.91 0.59
CA SER A 214 -5.06 4.21 1.24
C SER A 214 -3.98 5.08 0.60
N ALA A 215 -2.85 4.50 0.17
CA ALA A 215 -1.84 5.26 -0.54
C ALA A 215 -2.29 5.83 -1.87
N ARG A 216 -3.07 5.07 -2.65
CA ARG A 216 -3.65 5.57 -3.91
C ARG A 216 -4.68 6.67 -3.67
N MET A 217 -5.52 6.50 -2.65
CA MET A 217 -6.48 7.52 -2.23
C MET A 217 -5.75 8.80 -1.80
N PHE A 218 -4.71 8.66 -0.99
CA PHE A 218 -3.89 9.77 -0.50
C PHE A 218 -3.19 10.49 -1.66
N ALA A 219 -2.55 9.75 -2.57
CA ALA A 219 -1.91 10.30 -3.76
C ALA A 219 -2.91 11.08 -4.64
N ALA A 220 -4.13 10.57 -4.82
CA ALA A 220 -5.17 11.29 -5.56
C ALA A 220 -5.60 12.60 -4.89
N VAL A 221 -5.74 12.61 -3.56
CA VAL A 221 -6.04 13.82 -2.79
C VAL A 221 -4.89 14.82 -2.86
N TRP A 222 -3.64 14.36 -2.73
CA TRP A 222 -2.44 15.17 -2.89
C TRP A 222 -2.41 15.85 -4.25
N LYS A 223 -2.56 15.05 -5.33
CA LYS A 223 -2.59 15.55 -6.70
C LYS A 223 -3.65 16.63 -6.91
N GLY A 224 -4.88 16.39 -6.43
CA GLY A 224 -5.96 17.37 -6.56
C GLY A 224 -5.68 18.67 -5.82
N TYR A 225 -5.05 18.58 -4.64
CA TYR A 225 -4.63 19.77 -3.88
C TYR A 225 -3.48 20.52 -4.58
N ALA A 226 -2.46 19.81 -5.04
CA ALA A 226 -1.32 20.36 -5.77
C ALA A 226 -1.76 21.08 -7.05
N GLN A 227 -2.68 20.49 -7.83
CA GLN A 227 -3.23 21.11 -9.03
C GLN A 227 -3.98 22.41 -8.72
N HIS A 228 -4.79 22.42 -7.67
CA HIS A 228 -5.51 23.62 -7.24
C HIS A 228 -4.54 24.73 -6.82
N LEU A 229 -3.55 24.40 -5.99
CA LEU A 229 -2.57 25.37 -5.51
C LEU A 229 -1.66 25.88 -6.62
N THR A 230 -1.28 25.02 -7.58
CA THR A 230 -0.53 25.44 -8.77
C THR A 230 -1.33 26.43 -9.61
N ALA A 231 -2.62 26.13 -9.86
CA ALA A 231 -3.50 27.05 -10.59
C ALA A 231 -3.71 28.39 -9.87
N GLU A 232 -3.77 28.38 -8.53
CA GLU A 232 -3.80 29.62 -7.74
C GLU A 232 -2.51 30.44 -7.91
N LEU A 233 -1.34 29.79 -7.81
CA LEU A 233 -0.04 30.45 -7.99
C LEU A 233 0.15 30.99 -9.41
N ASP A 234 -0.34 30.28 -10.43
CA ASP A 234 -0.28 30.70 -11.83
C ASP A 234 -1.18 31.91 -12.12
N ALA A 235 -2.27 32.07 -11.38
CA ALA A 235 -3.18 33.21 -11.50
C ALA A 235 -2.69 34.46 -10.76
N MET A 236 -1.71 34.34 -9.86
CA MET A 236 -1.15 35.45 -9.08
C MET A 236 -0.15 36.29 -9.88
N GLY A 237 -0.08 37.58 -9.55
CA GLY A 237 1.01 38.44 -10.02
C GLY A 237 2.36 38.01 -9.43
N GLU A 238 3.47 38.28 -10.12
CA GLU A 238 4.81 37.81 -9.74
C GLU A 238 5.19 38.12 -8.27
N VAL A 239 4.92 39.34 -7.81
CA VAL A 239 5.22 39.78 -6.43
C VAL A 239 4.43 38.99 -5.39
N GLU A 240 3.13 38.79 -5.65
CA GLU A 240 2.23 38.05 -4.74
C GLU A 240 2.58 36.56 -4.72
N ARG A 241 2.86 35.98 -5.91
CA ARG A 241 3.30 34.60 -6.05
C ARG A 241 4.58 34.34 -5.26
N ASN A 242 5.58 35.20 -5.38
CA ASN A 242 6.85 35.03 -4.66
C ASN A 242 6.63 35.12 -3.13
N ALA A 243 5.84 36.09 -2.66
CA ALA A 243 5.50 36.17 -1.24
C ALA A 243 4.74 34.92 -0.75
N ARG A 244 3.88 34.33 -1.60
CA ARG A 244 3.16 33.09 -1.29
C ARG A 244 4.10 31.89 -1.22
N LEU A 245 5.07 31.78 -2.13
CA LEU A 245 6.08 30.72 -2.13
C LEU A 245 7.00 30.81 -0.89
N GLU A 246 7.45 32.01 -0.53
CA GLU A 246 8.21 32.25 0.70
C GLU A 246 7.40 31.86 1.95
N GLN A 247 6.11 32.19 1.98
CA GLN A 247 5.22 31.78 3.06
C GLN A 247 5.06 30.24 3.11
N MET A 248 5.00 29.57 1.97
CA MET A 248 4.89 28.11 1.90
C MET A 248 6.14 27.42 2.44
N GLU A 249 7.33 27.91 2.09
CA GLU A 249 8.61 27.43 2.61
C GLU A 249 8.70 27.63 4.13
N ALA A 250 8.29 28.80 4.64
CA ALA A 250 8.32 29.10 6.07
C ALA A 250 7.27 28.31 6.89
N THR A 251 6.20 27.82 6.25
CA THR A 251 5.13 27.10 6.92
C THR A 251 5.52 25.63 7.14
N PRO A 252 5.44 25.09 8.36
CA PRO A 252 5.76 23.69 8.61
C PRO A 252 4.92 22.76 7.74
N ILE A 253 5.55 21.75 7.14
CA ILE A 253 4.86 20.82 6.24
C ILE A 253 3.61 20.16 6.85
N SER A 254 3.60 19.91 8.17
CA SER A 254 2.45 19.35 8.86
C SER A 254 1.18 20.21 8.70
N LYS A 255 1.32 21.53 8.56
CA LYS A 255 0.22 22.47 8.32
C LYS A 255 -0.33 22.33 6.90
N HIS A 256 0.53 22.27 5.90
CA HIS A 256 0.12 22.00 4.50
C HIS A 256 -0.59 20.65 4.38
N MET A 257 -0.17 19.68 5.20
CA MET A 257 -0.79 18.36 5.25
C MET A 257 -2.18 18.32 5.89
N GLU A 258 -2.63 19.34 6.65
CA GLU A 258 -3.91 19.31 7.37
C GLU A 258 -5.09 19.13 6.40
N THR A 259 -5.15 19.95 5.33
CA THR A 259 -6.24 19.86 4.34
C THR A 259 -6.23 18.55 3.56
N ILE A 260 -5.04 18.06 3.20
CA ILE A 260 -4.89 16.75 2.54
C ILE A 260 -5.35 15.64 3.48
N ALA A 261 -4.97 15.71 4.76
CA ALA A 261 -5.32 14.74 5.78
C ALA A 261 -6.82 14.66 6.01
N GLU A 262 -7.50 15.79 6.16
CA GLU A 262 -8.95 15.85 6.36
C GLU A 262 -9.70 15.17 5.21
N ARG A 263 -9.37 15.54 3.96
CA ARG A 263 -10.00 14.96 2.77
C ARG A 263 -9.72 13.47 2.64
N PHE A 264 -8.47 13.06 2.85
CA PHE A 264 -8.09 11.65 2.82
C PHE A 264 -8.82 10.83 3.89
N LEU A 265 -8.85 11.30 5.14
CA LEU A 265 -9.48 10.59 6.24
C LEU A 265 -10.99 10.47 6.04
N ALA A 266 -11.65 11.52 5.53
CA ALA A 266 -13.06 11.48 5.18
C ALA A 266 -13.35 10.44 4.08
N LEU A 267 -12.53 10.43 3.02
CA LEU A 267 -12.67 9.45 1.94
C LEU A 267 -12.42 8.02 2.42
N LEU A 268 -11.38 7.80 3.23
CA LEU A 268 -11.07 6.49 3.81
C LEU A 268 -12.20 6.01 4.72
N ALA A 269 -12.78 6.89 5.54
CA ALA A 269 -13.90 6.55 6.41
C ALA A 269 -15.14 6.15 5.58
N SER A 270 -15.46 6.91 4.53
CA SER A 270 -16.58 6.59 3.63
C SER A 270 -16.41 5.24 2.94
N VAL A 271 -15.25 4.98 2.33
CA VAL A 271 -14.97 3.69 1.68
C VAL A 271 -14.98 2.53 2.67
N SER A 272 -14.47 2.74 3.90
CA SER A 272 -14.42 1.70 4.92
C SER A 272 -15.81 1.37 5.48
N ALA A 273 -16.69 2.38 5.63
CA ALA A 273 -18.08 2.19 6.05
C ALA A 273 -18.86 1.39 5.00
N GLU A 274 -18.75 1.76 3.72
CA GLU A 274 -19.40 1.03 2.64
C GLU A 274 -18.91 -0.42 2.56
N ALA A 275 -17.60 -0.64 2.72
CA ALA A 275 -17.02 -1.99 2.72
C ALA A 275 -17.56 -2.86 3.87
N LEU A 276 -17.82 -2.26 5.04
CA LEU A 276 -18.44 -2.95 6.18
C LEU A 276 -19.89 -3.34 5.88
N ASP A 277 -20.67 -2.43 5.29
CA ASP A 277 -22.06 -2.70 4.93
C ASP A 277 -22.16 -3.85 3.92
N VAL A 278 -21.33 -3.85 2.88
CA VAL A 278 -21.24 -4.97 1.92
C VAL A 278 -20.80 -6.28 2.58
N CYS A 279 -19.94 -6.24 3.60
CA CYS A 279 -19.51 -7.46 4.30
C CYS A 279 -20.59 -8.01 5.24
N LEU A 280 -21.39 -7.13 5.86
CA LEU A 280 -22.41 -7.47 6.85
C LEU A 280 -23.79 -7.77 6.23
N GLU A 281 -24.03 -7.43 4.96
CA GLU A 281 -25.24 -7.85 4.25
C GLU A 281 -25.40 -9.39 4.27
N PRO A 282 -26.52 -9.93 4.77
CA PRO A 282 -26.78 -11.36 4.75
C PRO A 282 -26.70 -11.92 3.33
N ALA A 283 -26.07 -13.09 3.15
CA ALA A 283 -25.95 -13.75 1.84
C ALA A 283 -27.31 -13.97 1.12
N ALA A 284 -28.40 -14.00 1.89
CA ALA A 284 -29.77 -14.07 1.38
C ALA A 284 -30.26 -12.78 0.70
N GLU A 285 -29.80 -11.61 1.13
CA GLU A 285 -30.13 -10.31 0.52
C GLU A 285 -29.41 -10.12 -0.83
N ARG A 286 -28.11 -10.50 -0.89
CA ARG A 286 -27.29 -10.41 -2.12
C ARG A 286 -27.81 -11.30 -3.25
N SER A 287 -28.35 -12.48 -2.90
CA SER A 287 -28.99 -13.38 -3.87
C SER A 287 -30.30 -12.81 -4.41
N ARG A 288 -31.06 -12.05 -3.61
CA ARG A 288 -32.33 -11.41 -4.03
C ARG A 288 -32.09 -10.18 -4.92
N GLN A 289 -31.04 -9.41 -4.66
CA GLN A 289 -30.71 -8.25 -5.49
C GLN A 289 -30.15 -8.65 -6.87
N ASN A 290 -29.28 -9.67 -6.93
CA ASN A 290 -28.75 -10.19 -8.20
C ASN A 290 -29.77 -11.01 -9.01
N ALA A 291 -30.87 -11.46 -8.38
CA ALA A 291 -31.96 -12.15 -9.05
C ALA A 291 -33.05 -11.22 -9.62
N ARG A 292 -32.95 -9.89 -9.44
CA ARG A 292 -33.87 -8.97 -10.10
C ARG A 292 -33.54 -8.93 -11.61
N PRO A 293 -34.46 -9.35 -12.50
CA PRO A 293 -34.24 -9.18 -13.92
C PRO A 293 -34.10 -7.69 -14.20
N ARG A 294 -32.99 -7.29 -14.83
CA ARG A 294 -32.86 -5.98 -15.45
C ARG A 294 -33.90 -5.93 -16.57
N HIS A 295 -35.07 -5.39 -16.28
CA HIS A 295 -36.03 -5.04 -17.32
C HIS A 295 -35.35 -4.01 -18.22
N ARG A 296 -35.10 -4.44 -19.46
CA ARG A 296 -34.77 -3.57 -20.58
C ARG A 296 -35.99 -2.74 -20.96
#